data_AF-A0AAP0ELA9-F1
#
_entry.id   AF-A0AAP0ELA9-F1
#
_cell.length_a   1.000
_cell.length_b   1.000
_cell.length_c   1.000
_cell.angle_alpha   90.00
_cell.angle_beta   90.00
_cell.angle_gamma   90.00
#
_symmetry.space_group_name_H-M   'P 1'
#
loop_
_entity.id
_entity.type
_entity.pdbx_description
1 polymer ?
#
loop_
_entity_poly.entity_id
_entity_poly.type
_entity_poly.pdbx_seq_one_letter_code
_entity_poly.pdbx_strand_id
1 'polypeptide(L)'
;MISITPLCLERKHNLLNRASMARRNGVAVASDLLKTLRGSNSSSSLPSNARFLSSVRGEIGTHTAKWMQDTSKKSPMELINEVPPIKVEGRIVACEGDNNPALGHPIEFICLDRKEPAVCKYCGLRYVQHDDDHHH
;
A
#
# COMPACT_ATOMS: atom_id res chain seq x y z
N MET A 1 14.06 -26.66 10.49
CA MET A 1 13.91 -26.11 9.12
C MET A 1 12.52 -25.50 9.01
N ILE A 2 12.40 -24.18 9.15
CA ILE A 2 11.10 -23.50 9.03
C ILE A 2 10.80 -23.43 7.52
N SER A 3 9.80 -24.19 7.08
CA SER A 3 9.33 -24.20 5.69
C SER A 3 8.60 -22.88 5.41
N ILE A 4 9.33 -21.90 4.84
CA ILE A 4 8.80 -20.57 4.47
C ILE A 4 8.16 -20.60 3.06
N THR A 5 8.24 -21.74 2.36
CA THR A 5 7.71 -21.95 1.01
C THR A 5 6.20 -21.75 0.83
N PRO A 6 5.27 -22.02 1.78
CA PRO A 6 3.84 -21.94 1.46
C PRO A 6 3.28 -20.51 1.43
N LEU A 7 3.92 -19.52 2.08
CA LEU A 7 3.38 -18.16 2.19
C LEU A 7 3.49 -17.33 0.90
N CYS A 8 4.46 -17.65 0.04
CA CYS A 8 4.60 -17.00 -1.27
C CYS A 8 3.57 -17.54 -2.29
N LEU A 9 3.28 -18.84 -2.22
CA LEU A 9 2.38 -19.52 -3.14
C LEU A 9 0.91 -19.17 -2.88
N GLU A 10 0.50 -19.07 -1.61
CA GLU A 10 -0.89 -18.79 -1.21
C GLU A 10 -1.40 -17.41 -1.71
N ARG A 11 -0.51 -16.42 -1.87
CA ARG A 11 -0.89 -15.10 -2.40
C ARG A 11 -1.24 -15.12 -3.89
N LYS A 12 -0.75 -16.09 -4.68
CA LYS A 12 -1.09 -16.21 -6.11
C LYS A 12 -2.50 -16.74 -6.31
N HIS A 13 -2.94 -17.70 -5.49
CA HIS A 13 -4.28 -18.30 -5.59
C HIS A 13 -5.42 -17.34 -5.23
N ASN A 14 -5.19 -16.40 -4.30
CA ASN A 14 -6.24 -15.49 -3.84
C ASN A 14 -6.48 -14.29 -4.80
N LEU A 15 -5.55 -13.99 -5.71
CA LEU A 15 -5.72 -12.94 -6.71
C LEU A 15 -6.50 -13.42 -7.95
N LEU A 16 -6.28 -14.66 -8.40
CA LEU A 16 -7.01 -15.24 -9.54
C LEU A 16 -8.50 -15.45 -9.22
N ASN A 17 -8.83 -15.83 -7.98
CA ASN A 17 -10.24 -16.03 -7.58
C ASN A 17 -11.01 -14.72 -7.27
N ARG A 18 -10.33 -13.59 -7.03
CA ARG A 18 -10.98 -12.28 -6.82
C ARG A 18 -11.25 -11.53 -8.12
N ALA A 19 -10.59 -11.88 -9.22
CA ALA A 19 -10.76 -11.22 -10.52
C ALA A 19 -12.02 -11.72 -11.29
N SER A 20 -12.54 -12.90 -10.97
CA SER A 20 -13.63 -13.56 -11.74
C SER A 20 -15.04 -13.28 -11.22
N MET A 21 -15.22 -12.68 -10.04
CA MET A 21 -16.54 -12.47 -9.40
C MET A 21 -16.96 -11.01 -9.21
N ALA A 22 -16.28 -10.05 -9.84
CA ALA A 22 -16.60 -8.62 -9.75
C ALA A 22 -17.06 -7.99 -11.08
N ARG A 23 -17.65 -8.79 -11.98
CA ARG A 23 -18.24 -8.29 -13.23
C ARG A 23 -19.62 -8.89 -13.44
N ARG A 24 -20.62 -8.22 -12.89
CA ARG A 24 -22.05 -8.17 -13.27
C ARG A 24 -22.81 -7.66 -12.03
N ASN A 25 -23.46 -6.49 -12.13
CA ASN A 25 -24.53 -5.95 -11.26
C ASN A 25 -24.32 -4.54 -10.65
N GLY A 26 -23.28 -3.78 -11.02
CA GLY A 26 -23.03 -2.44 -10.45
C GLY A 26 -23.61 -1.22 -11.19
N VAL A 27 -24.32 -1.39 -12.31
CA VAL A 27 -24.62 -0.25 -13.22
C VAL A 27 -26.00 0.38 -12.98
N ALA A 28 -26.93 -0.28 -12.30
CA ALA A 28 -28.30 0.24 -12.13
C ALA A 28 -28.47 1.25 -10.98
N VAL A 29 -27.64 1.19 -9.93
CA VAL A 29 -27.82 2.00 -8.70
C VAL A 29 -27.20 3.40 -8.77
N ALA A 30 -26.28 3.65 -9.72
CA ALA A 30 -25.56 4.93 -9.82
C ALA A 30 -26.34 6.02 -10.58
N SER A 31 -27.30 5.63 -11.44
CA SER A 31 -28.09 6.57 -12.26
C SER A 31 -29.19 7.28 -11.48
N ASP A 32 -29.73 6.65 -10.43
CA ASP A 32 -30.83 7.24 -9.65
C ASP A 32 -30.35 8.34 -8.69
N LEU A 33 -29.13 8.21 -8.14
CA LEU A 33 -28.51 9.25 -7.30
C LEU A 33 -28.21 10.54 -8.07
N LEU A 34 -27.84 10.44 -9.34
CA LEU A 34 -27.54 11.63 -10.15
C LEU A 34 -28.83 12.37 -10.58
N LYS A 35 -29.98 11.68 -10.54
CA LYS A 35 -31.29 12.25 -10.85
C LYS A 35 -31.87 13.06 -9.68
N THR A 36 -31.52 12.71 -8.44
CA THR A 36 -31.86 13.49 -7.24
C THR A 36 -31.08 14.82 -7.16
N LEU A 37 -29.85 14.87 -7.68
CA LEU A 37 -29.00 16.07 -7.61
C LEU A 37 -29.33 17.15 -8.66
N ARG A 38 -30.14 16.85 -9.69
CA ARG A 38 -30.52 17.82 -10.74
C ARG A 38 -31.94 18.35 -10.64
N GLY A 39 -32.74 17.89 -9.68
CA GLY A 39 -34.13 18.29 -9.52
C GLY A 39 -34.48 18.61 -8.08
N SER A 40 -34.18 19.82 -7.62
CA SER A 40 -34.85 20.45 -6.47
C SER A 40 -34.56 21.96 -6.49
N ASN A 41 -35.35 22.69 -7.28
CA ASN A 41 -35.77 24.02 -6.85
C ASN A 41 -36.82 23.80 -5.74
N SER A 42 -36.78 24.66 -4.71
CA SER A 42 -37.79 24.84 -3.65
C SER A 42 -37.59 24.09 -2.32
N SER A 43 -37.08 24.85 -1.36
CA SER A 43 -37.47 24.94 0.06
C SER A 43 -37.96 23.69 0.84
N SER A 44 -37.29 23.50 1.99
CA SER A 44 -37.82 23.18 3.34
C SER A 44 -37.46 21.80 3.93
N SER A 45 -37.00 21.87 5.20
CA SER A 45 -36.69 20.81 6.16
C SER A 45 -35.40 19.99 5.95
N LEU A 46 -34.28 20.51 6.47
CA LEU A 46 -33.07 19.71 6.72
C LEU A 46 -33.27 18.88 8.01
N PRO A 47 -33.09 17.55 8.00
CA PRO A 47 -33.05 16.77 9.22
C PRO A 47 -31.78 17.10 10.03
N SER A 48 -31.94 17.41 11.31
CA SER A 48 -30.91 17.84 12.27
C SER A 48 -29.80 16.80 12.59
N ASN A 49 -29.64 15.77 11.75
CA ASN A 49 -28.73 14.65 12.00
C ASN A 49 -27.81 14.32 10.80
N ALA A 50 -27.65 15.25 9.86
CA ALA A 50 -26.57 15.16 8.89
C ALA A 50 -25.25 15.31 9.66
N ARG A 51 -24.55 14.20 9.87
CA ARG A 51 -23.12 14.21 10.20
C ARG A 51 -22.44 15.00 9.09
N PHE A 52 -22.17 16.28 9.34
CA PHE A 52 -21.41 17.12 8.44
C PHE A 52 -20.12 16.37 8.14
N LEU A 53 -20.02 15.82 6.92
CA LEU A 53 -18.76 15.39 6.37
C LEU A 53 -18.00 16.68 6.16
N SER A 54 -17.35 17.17 7.22
CA SER A 54 -16.44 18.29 7.12
C SER A 54 -15.48 17.88 6.02
N SER A 55 -15.59 18.54 4.86
CA SER A 55 -14.65 18.39 3.78
C SER A 55 -13.33 18.91 4.32
N VAL A 56 -12.58 18.05 5.00
CA VAL A 56 -11.15 18.21 5.27
C VAL A 56 -10.46 18.06 3.92
N ARG A 57 -10.68 19.05 3.05
CA ARG A 57 -10.01 19.26 1.79
C ARG A 57 -9.12 20.48 2.00
N GLY A 58 -8.05 20.32 2.78
CA GLY A 58 -7.10 21.41 2.96
C GLY A 58 -5.98 21.20 3.97
N GLU A 59 -6.18 20.40 5.03
CA GLU A 59 -5.24 20.38 6.17
C GLU A 59 -4.61 19.01 6.46
N ILE A 60 -4.67 18.07 5.52
CA ILE A 60 -3.87 16.85 5.64
C ILE A 60 -2.52 17.15 5.00
N GLY A 61 -1.61 17.74 5.79
CA GLY A 61 -0.20 17.80 5.42
C GLY A 61 0.35 16.39 5.18
N THR A 62 1.46 16.29 4.43
CA THR A 62 2.17 15.00 4.27
C THR A 62 2.51 14.44 5.66
N HIS A 63 2.58 13.10 5.79
CA HIS A 63 2.82 12.45 7.09
C HIS A 63 4.00 13.07 7.86
N THR A 64 5.08 13.39 7.16
CA THR A 64 6.29 14.01 7.74
C THR A 64 6.06 15.44 8.21
N ALA A 65 5.32 16.27 7.45
CA ALA A 65 5.06 17.66 7.79
C ALA A 65 4.26 17.82 9.10
N LYS A 66 3.57 16.76 9.55
CA LYS A 66 2.83 16.77 10.81
C LYS A 66 3.73 16.80 12.05
N TRP A 67 4.92 16.22 12.00
CA TRP A 67 5.79 16.04 13.18
C TRP A 67 7.20 16.61 13.03
N MET A 68 7.68 16.79 11.80
CA MET A 68 9.02 17.32 11.54
C MET A 68 8.96 18.85 11.41
N GLN A 69 9.49 19.55 12.42
CA GLN A 69 9.51 21.02 12.45
C GLN A 69 10.73 21.61 11.72
N ASP A 70 11.86 20.89 11.76
CA ASP A 70 13.09 21.28 11.06
C ASP A 70 13.04 20.79 9.60
N THR A 71 12.90 21.73 8.67
CA THR A 71 12.88 21.46 7.22
C THR A 71 14.23 21.70 6.55
N SER A 72 15.29 22.02 7.32
CA SER A 72 16.64 22.19 6.77
C SER A 72 17.27 20.86 6.37
N LYS A 73 16.85 19.76 7.00
CA LYS A 73 17.31 18.39 6.73
C LYS A 73 16.27 17.64 5.91
N LYS A 74 16.75 16.69 5.10
CA LYS A 74 15.89 15.76 4.38
C LYS A 74 15.06 14.94 5.37
N SER A 75 13.80 14.73 5.03
CA SER A 75 12.91 13.86 5.78
C SER A 75 13.35 12.39 5.71
N PRO A 76 13.00 11.54 6.69
CA PRO A 76 13.29 10.11 6.61
C PRO A 76 12.71 9.44 5.35
N MET A 77 11.55 9.93 4.87
CA MET A 77 10.92 9.44 3.64
C MET A 77 11.77 9.77 2.40
N GLU A 78 12.39 10.94 2.36
CA GLU A 78 13.31 11.31 1.28
C GLU A 78 14.60 10.49 1.34
N LEU A 79 15.19 10.34 2.54
CA LEU A 79 16.41 9.56 2.73
C LEU A 79 16.27 8.10 2.28
N ILE A 80 15.17 7.43 2.62
CA ILE A 80 14.97 6.04 2.17
C ILE A 80 14.69 5.93 0.67
N ASN A 81 14.09 6.96 0.06
CA ASN A 81 13.84 6.98 -1.37
C ASN A 81 15.12 7.13 -2.20
N GLU A 82 16.16 7.75 -1.64
CA GLU A 82 17.49 7.86 -2.26
C GLU A 82 18.24 6.52 -2.29
N VAL A 83 17.93 5.60 -1.36
CA VAL A 83 18.57 4.27 -1.32
C VAL A 83 18.03 3.40 -2.47
N PRO A 84 18.88 2.91 -3.39
CA PRO A 84 18.43 2.10 -4.52
C PRO A 84 17.90 0.72 -4.06
N PRO A 85 16.98 0.11 -4.82
CA PRO A 85 16.55 -1.26 -4.54
C PRO A 85 17.72 -2.26 -4.60
N ILE A 86 17.77 -3.15 -3.63
CA ILE A 86 18.76 -4.22 -3.49
C ILE A 86 18.33 -5.39 -4.38
N LYS A 87 19.21 -5.80 -5.29
CA LYS A 87 18.99 -6.97 -6.14
C LYS A 87 19.42 -8.23 -5.39
N VAL A 88 18.57 -9.24 -5.38
CA VAL A 88 18.87 -10.55 -4.78
C VAL A 88 18.47 -11.67 -5.73
N GLU A 89 19.21 -12.78 -5.71
CA GLU A 89 18.95 -13.92 -6.60
C GLU A 89 17.77 -14.77 -6.13
N GLY A 90 17.54 -14.82 -4.81
CA GLY A 90 16.49 -15.64 -4.20
C GLY A 90 15.08 -15.06 -4.35
N ARG A 91 14.08 -15.94 -4.41
CA ARG A 91 12.65 -15.54 -4.38
C ARG A 91 12.18 -15.00 -3.03
N ILE A 92 12.92 -15.27 -1.95
CA ILE A 92 12.63 -14.82 -0.59
C ILE A 92 13.90 -14.23 0.00
N VAL A 93 13.80 -13.02 0.56
CA VAL A 93 14.87 -12.36 1.31
C VAL A 93 14.52 -12.28 2.79
N ALA A 94 15.52 -12.42 3.65
CA ALA A 94 15.41 -12.16 5.09
C ALA A 94 16.04 -10.80 5.38
N CYS A 95 15.24 -9.83 5.80
CA CYS A 95 15.72 -8.51 6.21
C CYS A 95 15.84 -8.46 7.73
N GLU A 96 17.06 -8.27 8.23
CA GLU A 96 17.36 -8.16 9.66
C GLU A 96 17.54 -6.71 10.12
N GLY A 97 17.66 -5.77 9.19
CA GLY A 97 17.76 -4.33 9.44
C GLY A 97 19.18 -3.78 9.57
N ASP A 98 20.14 -4.59 10.04
CA ASP A 98 21.56 -4.27 10.13
C ASP A 98 22.39 -5.55 9.97
N ASN A 99 23.71 -5.44 9.84
CA ASN A 99 24.66 -6.55 9.84
C ASN A 99 24.66 -7.32 11.17
N ASN A 100 24.27 -6.65 12.26
CA ASN A 100 24.07 -7.29 13.55
C ASN A 100 22.56 -7.47 13.79
N PRO A 101 22.04 -8.72 13.83
CA PRO A 101 20.62 -8.97 14.01
C PRO A 101 20.07 -8.48 15.36
N ALA A 102 20.94 -8.20 16.35
CA ALA A 102 20.54 -7.65 17.64
C ALA A 102 20.23 -6.14 17.62
N LEU A 103 20.68 -5.41 16.60
CA LEU A 103 20.50 -3.95 16.49
C LEU A 103 19.43 -3.53 15.48
N GLY A 104 18.99 -4.47 14.63
CA GLY A 104 17.98 -4.21 13.62
C GLY A 104 16.56 -4.42 14.12
N HIS A 105 15.69 -4.88 13.21
CA HIS A 105 14.29 -5.16 13.50
C HIS A 105 14.02 -6.67 13.49
N PRO A 106 12.84 -7.12 13.97
CA PRO A 106 12.46 -8.52 13.83
C PRO A 106 12.58 -8.98 12.38
N ILE A 107 13.18 -10.16 12.18
CA ILE A 107 13.48 -10.70 10.85
C ILE A 107 12.20 -10.73 10.01
N GLU A 108 12.21 -10.01 8.89
CA GLU A 108 11.12 -10.00 7.92
C GLU A 108 11.49 -10.84 6.69
N PHE A 109 10.72 -11.91 6.45
CA PHE A 109 10.82 -12.69 5.22
C PHE A 109 9.93 -12.07 4.14
N ILE A 110 10.54 -11.61 3.06
CA ILE A 110 9.87 -10.84 2.00
C ILE A 110 9.89 -11.66 0.70
N CYS A 111 8.72 -11.81 0.08
CA CYS A 111 8.52 -12.48 -1.19
C CYS A 111 8.75 -11.54 -2.38
N LEU A 112 9.59 -11.97 -3.34
CA LEU A 112 10.00 -11.18 -4.51
C LEU A 112 9.40 -11.69 -5.84
N ASP A 113 8.39 -12.55 -5.77
CA ASP A 113 7.66 -13.08 -6.94
C ASP A 113 6.96 -11.99 -7.80
N ARG A 114 6.89 -10.74 -7.32
CA ARG A 114 6.31 -9.61 -8.05
C ARG A 114 7.42 -8.82 -8.73
N LYS A 115 7.13 -8.31 -9.93
CA LYS A 115 8.05 -7.43 -10.67
C LYS A 115 8.29 -6.09 -9.96
N GLU A 116 7.36 -5.65 -9.12
CA GLU A 116 7.52 -4.41 -8.34
C GLU A 116 8.48 -4.63 -7.16
N PRO A 117 9.34 -3.65 -6.83
CA PRO A 117 10.21 -3.74 -5.66
C PRO A 117 9.40 -3.97 -4.38
N ALA A 118 9.73 -5.03 -3.65
CA ALA A 118 9.11 -5.31 -2.36
C ALA A 118 9.81 -4.52 -1.26
N VAL A 119 9.02 -3.91 -0.37
CA VAL A 119 9.53 -3.03 0.68
C VAL A 119 9.51 -3.76 2.02
N CYS A 120 10.62 -3.70 2.77
CA CYS A 120 10.65 -4.09 4.17
C CYS A 120 9.82 -3.10 5.00
N LYS A 121 8.89 -3.59 5.82
CA LYS A 121 7.97 -2.75 6.59
C LYS A 121 8.65 -1.98 7.71
N TYR A 122 9.81 -2.46 8.17
CA TYR A 122 10.53 -1.88 9.28
C TYR A 122 11.57 -0.87 8.80
N CYS A 123 12.53 -1.28 7.97
CA CYS A 123 13.59 -0.39 7.47
C CYS A 123 13.22 0.41 6.22
N GLY A 124 12.18 0.03 5.47
CA GLY A 124 11.84 0.67 4.20
C GLY A 124 12.78 0.31 3.04
N LEU A 125 13.76 -0.58 3.26
CA LEU A 125 14.63 -1.09 2.19
C LEU A 125 13.80 -1.82 1.14
N ARG A 126 14.19 -1.62 -0.12
CA ARG A 126 13.51 -2.19 -1.30
C ARG A 126 14.33 -3.33 -1.85
N TYR A 127 13.66 -4.42 -2.18
CA TYR A 127 14.28 -5.62 -2.75
C TYR A 127 13.64 -5.96 -4.09
N VAL A 128 14.46 -6.37 -5.04
CA VAL A 128 14.02 -6.88 -6.34
C VAL A 128 14.70 -8.21 -6.60
N GLN A 129 13.98 -9.14 -7.22
CA GLN A 129 14.60 -10.36 -7.72
C GLN A 129 15.48 -9.99 -8.91
N HIS A 130 16.69 -10.55 -8.99
CA HIS A 130 17.54 -10.39 -10.18
C HIS A 130 16.79 -10.99 -11.39
N ASP A 131 16.66 -10.20 -12.45
CA ASP A 131 15.99 -10.59 -13.70
C ASP A 131 16.87 -11.60 -14.47
N ASP A 132 17.02 -12.82 -13.95
CA ASP A 132 17.47 -13.95 -14.73
C ASP A 132 16.24 -14.79 -15.08
N ASP A 133 15.86 -14.72 -16.36
CA ASP A 133 14.76 -15.40 -17.03
C ASP A 133 14.77 -16.94 -16.82
N HIS A 134 14.46 -17.42 -15.62
CA HIS A 134 14.34 -18.86 -15.32
C HIS A 134 12.90 -19.18 -14.93
N HIS A 135 11.98 -18.84 -15.84
CA HIS A 135 10.67 -19.47 -15.89
C HIS A 135 10.82 -20.86 -16.54
N HIS A 136 10.97 -21.89 -15.72
CA HIS A 136 10.67 -23.28 -16.07
C HIS A 136 9.40 -23.73 -15.35
#